data_AF-A0A2M6WPR5-F1
#
_entry.id   AF-A0A2M6WPR5-F1
#
_cell.length_a   1.000
_cell.length_b   1.000
_cell.length_c   1.000
_cell.angle_alpha   90.00
_cell.angle_beta   90.00
_cell.angle_gamma   90.00
#
_symmetry.space_group_name_H-M   'P 1'
#
loop_
_entity.id
_entity.type
_entity.pdbx_description
1 polymer ?
#
loop_
_entity_poly.entity_id
_entity_poly.type
_entity_poly.pdbx_seq_one_letter_code
_entity_poly.pdbx_strand_id
1 'polypeptide(L)'
;MTNQKIKAGFTLIELIMVVAIIGTILTVSFISFTNARQKARDTKRLSDITQIQNTLELYLRDEGRYPDAITFGSSLTGSSSIRVYMNNLPQNPSPRDDGVCPNNDYIYTINESGYLLDFCLSEPTAQLTAGEKCATPQGILNRRCFTCGTDQIVISTIAGHPCGTGDTCTYDTIQIGDQCWLRQNLNIGNYVTGATTQTDNEILEKYCYNNDNNNCVTDGALYQWDEAMQYGSLLPGTQGVCPSGWHLPTDFEQHTLENFLSNPYLNICNPDRINVNDCGPAGSVLQNIDGFNFIISGLREINGSFNYRNTYSWMWSSSLNEPEIFVRAITSGGQSIGRNSAIRNYGMSVRCLKN
;
A
#
# COMPACT_ATOMS: atom_id res chain seq x y z
N MET A 1 -4.42 -90.24 -22.64
CA MET A 1 -3.48 -89.52 -21.75
C MET A 1 -3.87 -88.05 -21.74
N THR A 2 -4.62 -87.63 -20.73
CA THR A 2 -5.09 -86.24 -20.58
C THR A 2 -4.02 -85.44 -19.86
N ASN A 3 -3.42 -84.49 -20.57
CA ASN A 3 -2.33 -83.65 -20.08
C ASN A 3 -2.88 -82.62 -19.08
N GLN A 4 -2.75 -82.88 -17.77
CA GLN A 4 -3.15 -81.95 -16.71
C GLN A 4 -2.15 -80.78 -16.69
N LYS A 5 -2.54 -79.64 -17.28
CA LYS A 5 -1.79 -78.39 -17.16
C LYS A 5 -1.80 -77.95 -15.69
N ILE A 6 -0.62 -77.92 -15.06
CA ILE A 6 -0.42 -77.29 -13.75
C ILE A 6 -0.80 -75.81 -13.88
N LYS A 7 -1.88 -75.39 -13.24
CA LYS A 7 -2.22 -73.96 -13.13
C LYS A 7 -1.28 -73.35 -12.09
N ALA A 8 -0.28 -72.61 -12.56
CA ALA A 8 0.53 -71.76 -11.68
C ALA A 8 -0.38 -70.67 -11.08
N GLY A 9 -0.61 -70.72 -9.78
CA GLY A 9 -1.33 -69.69 -9.03
C GLY A 9 -0.35 -68.65 -8.51
N PHE A 10 -0.70 -67.36 -8.64
CA PHE A 10 0.05 -66.26 -8.03
C PHE A 10 -0.01 -66.38 -6.50
N THR A 11 1.12 -66.11 -5.85
CA THR A 11 1.18 -66.10 -4.39
C THR A 11 0.67 -64.77 -3.83
N LEU A 12 0.08 -64.79 -2.63
CA LEU A 12 -0.39 -63.57 -1.98
C LEU A 12 0.76 -62.54 -1.78
N ILE A 13 1.96 -63.02 -1.48
CA ILE A 13 3.14 -62.18 -1.30
C ILE A 13 3.58 -61.49 -2.59
N GLU A 14 3.43 -62.15 -3.73
CA GLU A 14 3.76 -61.60 -5.05
C GLU A 14 2.80 -60.46 -5.43
N LEU A 15 1.51 -60.64 -5.15
CA LEU A 15 0.52 -59.57 -5.36
C LEU A 15 0.80 -58.36 -4.45
N ILE A 16 1.12 -58.61 -3.17
CA ILE A 16 1.42 -57.55 -2.19
C ILE A 16 2.70 -56.79 -2.57
N MET A 17 3.73 -57.48 -3.04
CA MET A 17 4.98 -56.83 -3.48
C MET A 17 4.74 -55.93 -4.70
N VAL A 18 3.92 -56.37 -5.66
CA VAL A 18 3.60 -55.58 -6.86
C VAL A 18 2.85 -54.31 -6.50
N VAL A 19 1.80 -54.40 -5.66
CA VAL A 19 1.06 -53.18 -5.26
C VAL A 19 1.92 -52.24 -4.41
N ALA A 20 2.84 -52.77 -3.60
CA ALA A 20 3.78 -51.96 -2.84
C ALA A 20 4.74 -51.19 -3.77
N ILE A 21 5.31 -51.85 -4.78
CA ILE A 21 6.21 -51.21 -5.76
C ILE A 21 5.46 -50.17 -6.62
N ILE A 22 4.24 -50.47 -7.07
CA ILE A 22 3.43 -49.50 -7.80
C ILE A 22 3.11 -48.29 -6.92
N GLY A 23 2.76 -48.51 -5.65
CA GLY A 23 2.48 -47.45 -4.69
C GLY A 23 3.67 -46.51 -4.49
N THR A 24 4.89 -47.04 -4.36
CA THR A 24 6.10 -46.20 -4.19
C THR A 24 6.47 -45.43 -5.46
N ILE A 25 6.29 -46.02 -6.64
CA ILE A 25 6.55 -45.32 -7.92
C ILE A 25 5.56 -44.17 -8.12
N LEU A 26 4.28 -44.38 -7.80
CA LEU A 26 3.24 -43.37 -7.98
C LEU A 26 3.48 -42.13 -7.10
N THR A 27 3.92 -42.31 -5.85
CA THR A 27 4.15 -41.18 -4.93
C THR A 27 5.32 -40.30 -5.40
N VAL A 28 6.45 -40.90 -5.80
CA VAL A 28 7.61 -40.14 -6.33
C VAL A 28 7.26 -39.45 -7.64
N SER A 29 6.53 -40.15 -8.53
CA SER A 29 6.10 -39.58 -9.82
C SER A 29 5.16 -38.39 -9.64
N PHE A 30 4.28 -38.43 -8.63
CA PHE A 30 3.35 -37.34 -8.35
C PHE A 30 4.08 -36.04 -7.93
N ILE A 31 5.06 -36.13 -7.03
CA ILE A 31 5.85 -34.97 -6.59
C ILE A 31 6.64 -34.36 -7.76
N SER A 32 7.26 -35.21 -8.59
CA SER A 32 7.98 -34.73 -9.78
C SER A 32 7.05 -34.00 -10.74
N PHE A 33 5.82 -34.49 -10.92
CA PHE A 33 4.82 -33.90 -11.77
C PHE A 33 4.29 -32.55 -11.24
N THR A 34 4.05 -32.43 -9.93
CA THR A 34 3.63 -31.15 -9.33
C THR A 34 4.69 -30.08 -9.50
N ASN A 35 5.97 -30.42 -9.27
CA ASN A 35 7.09 -29.50 -9.43
C ASN A 35 7.28 -29.09 -10.90
N ALA A 36 7.16 -30.05 -11.83
CA ALA A 36 7.24 -29.76 -13.27
C ALA A 36 6.12 -28.80 -13.72
N ARG A 37 4.90 -28.97 -13.19
CA ARG A 37 3.79 -28.05 -13.46
C ARG A 37 4.01 -26.65 -12.87
N GLN A 38 4.56 -26.57 -11.66
CA GLN A 38 4.92 -25.30 -11.02
C GLN A 38 5.96 -24.54 -11.86
N LYS A 39 7.02 -25.21 -12.29
CA LYS A 39 8.05 -24.62 -13.18
C LYS A 39 7.48 -24.15 -14.52
N ALA A 40 6.53 -24.90 -15.09
CA ALA A 40 5.83 -24.49 -16.31
C ALA A 40 4.98 -23.23 -16.08
N ARG A 41 4.31 -23.10 -14.92
CA ARG A 41 3.59 -21.88 -14.54
C ARG A 41 4.53 -20.69 -14.35
N ASP A 42 5.66 -20.85 -13.67
CA ASP A 42 6.64 -19.76 -13.52
C ASP A 42 7.23 -19.30 -14.86
N THR A 43 7.52 -20.24 -15.76
CA THR A 43 7.94 -19.92 -17.13
C THR A 43 6.84 -19.16 -17.88
N LYS A 44 5.58 -19.56 -17.71
CA LYS A 44 4.42 -18.87 -18.29
C LYS A 44 4.25 -17.47 -17.69
N ARG A 45 4.39 -17.29 -16.37
CA ARG A 45 4.33 -15.99 -15.69
C ARG A 45 5.36 -15.03 -16.26
N LEU A 46 6.62 -15.47 -16.38
CA LEU A 46 7.68 -14.63 -16.96
C LEU A 46 7.39 -14.25 -18.42
N SER A 47 6.90 -15.20 -19.22
CA SER A 47 6.48 -14.94 -20.61
C SER A 47 5.33 -13.93 -20.67
N ASP A 48 4.35 -14.05 -19.78
CA ASP A 48 3.16 -13.19 -19.72
C ASP A 48 3.51 -11.76 -19.36
N ILE A 49 4.32 -11.61 -18.31
CA ILE A 49 4.84 -10.31 -17.89
C ILE A 49 5.60 -9.65 -19.05
N THR A 50 6.52 -10.38 -19.70
CA THR A 50 7.27 -9.84 -20.84
C THR A 50 6.35 -9.40 -21.99
N GLN A 51 5.28 -10.16 -22.26
CA GLN A 51 4.31 -9.81 -23.28
C GLN A 51 3.52 -8.54 -22.92
N ILE A 52 3.13 -8.41 -21.64
CA ILE A 52 2.47 -7.22 -21.11
C ILE A 52 3.40 -6.00 -21.23
N GLN A 53 4.67 -6.11 -20.82
CA GLN A 53 5.64 -5.01 -20.93
C GLN A 53 5.74 -4.49 -22.37
N ASN A 54 5.98 -5.39 -23.33
CA ASN A 54 6.05 -5.02 -24.75
C ASN A 54 4.76 -4.34 -25.26
N THR A 55 3.61 -4.80 -24.77
CA THR A 55 2.31 -4.22 -25.14
C THR A 55 2.12 -2.82 -24.55
N LEU A 56 2.55 -2.62 -23.30
CA LEU A 56 2.51 -1.32 -22.64
C LEU A 56 3.43 -0.31 -23.33
N GLU A 57 4.61 -0.73 -23.82
CA GLU A 57 5.48 0.14 -24.63
C GLU A 57 4.83 0.54 -25.97
N LEU A 58 4.14 -0.41 -26.63
CA LEU A 58 3.38 -0.11 -27.85
C LEU A 58 2.24 0.87 -27.57
N TYR A 59 1.55 0.71 -26.44
CA TYR A 59 0.50 1.62 -25.99
C TYR A 59 1.06 3.03 -25.74
N LEU A 60 2.17 3.14 -24.98
CA LEU A 60 2.83 4.41 -24.71
C LEU A 60 3.24 5.13 -25.99
N ARG A 61 3.83 4.42 -26.96
CA ARG A 61 4.25 5.00 -28.24
C ARG A 61 3.09 5.65 -29.00
N ASP A 62 1.93 5.00 -28.98
CA ASP A 62 0.80 5.38 -29.82
C ASP A 62 -0.16 6.36 -29.12
N GLU A 63 -0.33 6.25 -27.79
CA GLU A 63 -1.24 7.08 -26.98
C GLU A 63 -0.52 8.18 -26.18
N GLY A 64 0.82 8.16 -26.15
CA GLY A 64 1.66 9.15 -25.46
C GLY A 64 1.72 9.01 -23.93
N ARG A 65 1.00 8.05 -23.34
CA ARG A 65 1.02 7.72 -21.90
C ARG A 65 0.75 6.24 -21.70
N TYR A 66 1.08 5.69 -20.53
CA TYR A 66 0.60 4.36 -20.14
C TYR A 66 -0.89 4.40 -19.74
N PRO A 67 -1.61 3.26 -19.79
CA PRO A 67 -3.01 3.20 -19.35
C PRO A 67 -3.16 3.54 -17.86
N ASP A 68 -4.16 4.33 -17.48
CA ASP A 68 -4.43 4.67 -16.07
C ASP A 68 -4.83 3.43 -15.25
N ALA A 69 -5.49 2.46 -15.90
CA ALA A 69 -5.83 1.17 -15.35
C ALA A 69 -5.82 0.09 -16.44
N ILE A 70 -5.56 -1.15 -16.04
CA ILE A 70 -5.71 -2.33 -16.91
C ILE A 70 -6.51 -3.42 -16.18
N THR A 71 -7.13 -4.32 -16.95
CA THR A 71 -7.90 -5.44 -16.41
C THR A 71 -7.41 -6.75 -17.01
N PHE A 72 -6.77 -7.59 -16.18
CA PHE A 72 -6.31 -8.91 -16.62
C PHE A 72 -7.50 -9.79 -17.01
N GLY A 73 -7.36 -10.55 -18.10
CA GLY A 73 -8.46 -11.32 -18.70
C GLY A 73 -9.30 -10.53 -19.72
N SER A 74 -9.06 -9.22 -19.87
CA SER A 74 -9.79 -8.34 -20.80
C SER A 74 -8.87 -7.77 -21.88
N SER A 75 -9.47 -7.20 -22.93
CA SER A 75 -8.72 -6.52 -23.98
C SER A 75 -8.16 -5.18 -23.51
N LEU A 76 -6.90 -4.90 -23.83
CA LEU A 76 -6.32 -3.57 -23.72
C LEU A 76 -6.55 -2.78 -25.01
N THR A 77 -7.37 -1.75 -24.94
CA THR A 77 -7.71 -0.86 -26.05
C THR A 77 -7.23 0.57 -25.77
N GLY A 78 -6.92 1.32 -26.83
CA GLY A 78 -6.51 2.72 -26.74
C GLY A 78 -7.55 3.59 -26.01
N SER A 79 -7.07 4.60 -25.29
CA SER A 79 -7.95 5.59 -24.66
C SER A 79 -8.38 6.68 -25.66
N SER A 80 -7.50 7.01 -26.60
CA SER A 80 -7.75 7.95 -27.70
C SER A 80 -7.98 7.29 -29.05
N SER A 81 -7.69 5.98 -29.17
CA SER A 81 -7.86 5.20 -30.40
C SER A 81 -8.70 3.94 -30.18
N ILE A 82 -9.40 3.49 -31.24
CA ILE A 82 -10.14 2.20 -31.25
C ILE A 82 -9.16 1.01 -31.39
N ARG A 83 -7.85 1.26 -31.36
CA ARG A 83 -6.85 0.21 -31.56
C ARG A 83 -6.83 -0.74 -30.37
N VAL A 84 -6.87 -2.04 -30.67
CA VAL A 84 -6.65 -3.08 -29.69
C VAL A 84 -5.16 -3.41 -29.65
N TYR A 85 -4.51 -3.16 -28.51
CA TYR A 85 -3.09 -3.47 -28.31
C TYR A 85 -2.90 -4.93 -27.91
N MET A 86 -3.86 -5.47 -27.16
CA MET A 86 -3.88 -6.88 -26.78
C MET A 86 -5.33 -7.32 -26.56
N ASN A 87 -5.74 -8.41 -27.21
CA ASN A 87 -7.12 -8.91 -27.11
C ASN A 87 -7.45 -9.48 -25.72
N ASN A 88 -6.44 -10.03 -25.04
CA ASN A 88 -6.61 -10.60 -23.72
C ASN A 88 -5.32 -10.43 -22.92
N LEU A 89 -5.34 -9.56 -21.92
CA LEU A 89 -4.24 -9.41 -20.97
C LEU A 89 -4.08 -10.73 -20.19
N PRO A 90 -2.90 -11.37 -20.21
CA PRO A 90 -2.68 -12.61 -19.48
C PRO A 90 -2.99 -12.49 -17.99
N GLN A 91 -3.54 -13.55 -17.42
CA GLN A 91 -3.79 -13.68 -15.97
C GLN A 91 -2.77 -14.65 -15.36
N ASN A 92 -2.50 -14.48 -14.05
CA ASN A 92 -1.67 -15.40 -13.31
C ASN A 92 -2.18 -16.85 -13.46
N PRO A 93 -1.38 -17.78 -14.02
CA PRO A 93 -1.79 -19.15 -14.29
C PRO A 93 -2.28 -19.90 -13.04
N SER A 94 -3.35 -20.67 -13.22
CA SER A 94 -3.93 -21.52 -12.16
C SER A 94 -3.33 -22.94 -12.17
N PRO A 95 -3.33 -23.64 -11.02
CA PRO A 95 -3.68 -23.15 -9.68
C PRO A 95 -2.62 -22.17 -9.14
N ARG A 96 -3.03 -21.30 -8.22
CA ARG A 96 -2.23 -20.21 -7.64
C ARG A 96 -1.76 -20.54 -6.21
N ASP A 97 -1.48 -21.82 -5.96
CA ASP A 97 -1.07 -22.38 -4.67
C ASP A 97 0.43 -22.77 -4.67
N ASP A 98 1.22 -22.03 -5.44
CA ASP A 98 2.61 -22.37 -5.71
C ASP A 98 3.56 -21.81 -4.65
N GLY A 99 3.77 -22.58 -3.59
CA GLY A 99 4.84 -22.35 -2.62
C GLY A 99 4.79 -20.97 -1.97
N VAL A 100 5.80 -20.14 -2.22
CA VAL A 100 5.98 -18.81 -1.61
C VAL A 100 5.10 -17.71 -2.22
N CYS A 101 4.42 -17.98 -3.33
CA CYS A 101 3.64 -16.96 -4.02
C CYS A 101 2.25 -16.78 -3.42
N PRO A 102 1.79 -15.53 -3.23
CA PRO A 102 0.44 -15.27 -2.76
C PRO A 102 -0.59 -15.72 -3.81
N ASN A 103 -1.78 -16.10 -3.33
CA ASN A 103 -2.91 -16.46 -4.19
C ASN A 103 -3.62 -15.23 -4.77
N ASN A 104 -2.86 -14.38 -5.46
CA ASN A 104 -3.34 -13.15 -6.08
C ASN A 104 -3.03 -13.16 -7.59
N ASP A 105 -3.77 -12.35 -8.35
CA ASP A 105 -3.40 -12.07 -9.74
C ASP A 105 -2.21 -11.11 -9.80
N TYR A 106 -1.75 -10.78 -11.00
CA TYR A 106 -0.83 -9.66 -11.20
C TYR A 106 -1.47 -8.35 -10.73
N ILE A 107 -0.65 -7.39 -10.30
CA ILE A 107 -1.12 -6.06 -9.88
C ILE A 107 -0.40 -5.02 -10.72
N TYR A 108 -1.17 -4.19 -11.42
CA TYR A 108 -0.67 -3.07 -12.20
C TYR A 108 -0.93 -1.77 -11.44
N THR A 109 0.12 -0.96 -11.30
CA THR A 109 0.01 0.41 -10.81
C THR A 109 0.77 1.33 -11.75
N ILE A 110 0.27 2.54 -11.93
CA ILE A 110 0.93 3.59 -12.71
C ILE A 110 1.47 4.64 -11.74
N ASN A 111 2.66 5.15 -12.03
CA ASN A 111 3.26 6.29 -11.36
C ASN A 111 3.90 7.21 -12.40
N GLU A 112 4.56 8.28 -11.96
CA GLU A 112 5.19 9.23 -12.88
C GLU A 112 6.36 8.62 -13.68
N SER A 113 7.01 7.59 -13.12
CA SER A 113 8.15 6.92 -13.73
C SER A 113 7.73 5.83 -14.73
N GLY A 114 6.41 5.60 -14.89
CA GLY A 114 5.84 4.63 -15.82
C GLY A 114 4.86 3.69 -15.13
N TYR A 115 4.96 2.40 -15.44
CA TYR A 115 4.18 1.37 -14.76
C TYR A 115 5.03 0.52 -13.82
N LEU A 116 4.35 -0.06 -12.83
CA LEU A 116 4.85 -1.07 -11.93
C LEU A 116 3.89 -2.26 -12.01
N LEU A 117 4.44 -3.45 -12.29
CA LEU A 117 3.68 -4.68 -12.42
C LEU A 117 4.21 -5.72 -11.43
N ASP A 118 3.47 -5.95 -10.34
CA ASP A 118 3.79 -6.96 -9.34
C ASP A 118 3.37 -8.34 -9.82
N PHE A 119 4.30 -9.30 -9.70
CA PHE A 119 4.06 -10.72 -9.90
C PHE A 119 4.96 -11.54 -8.99
N CYS A 120 4.82 -12.87 -8.99
CA CYS A 120 5.64 -13.75 -8.17
C CYS A 120 6.11 -14.96 -8.96
N LEU A 121 7.31 -15.45 -8.64
CA LEU A 121 7.86 -16.70 -9.16
C LEU A 121 8.09 -17.64 -7.99
N SER A 122 7.56 -18.86 -8.07
CA SER A 122 7.61 -19.79 -6.94
C SER A 122 8.96 -20.48 -6.82
N GLU A 123 9.68 -20.63 -7.93
CA GLU A 123 11.06 -21.09 -8.00
C GLU A 123 11.95 -20.13 -8.82
N PRO A 124 13.29 -20.19 -8.65
CA PRO A 124 14.19 -19.44 -9.52
C PRO A 124 13.96 -19.77 -10.99
N THR A 125 13.70 -18.74 -11.79
CA THR A 125 13.34 -18.88 -13.21
C THR A 125 14.17 -17.89 -14.03
N ALA A 126 14.88 -18.40 -15.04
CA ALA A 126 15.92 -17.65 -15.76
C ALA A 126 16.98 -17.05 -14.78
N GLN A 127 17.14 -15.73 -14.76
CA GLN A 127 18.06 -15.02 -13.86
C GLN A 127 17.35 -14.44 -12.62
N LEU A 128 16.06 -14.74 -12.45
CA LEU A 128 15.24 -14.22 -11.36
C LEU A 128 15.18 -15.24 -10.22
N THR A 129 15.24 -14.75 -8.98
CA THR A 129 15.09 -15.56 -7.77
C THR A 129 13.62 -15.93 -7.54
N ALA A 130 13.34 -16.86 -6.63
CA ALA A 130 11.97 -17.09 -6.16
C ALA A 130 11.43 -15.87 -5.37
N GLY A 131 10.12 -15.79 -5.21
CA GLY A 131 9.40 -14.72 -4.50
C GLY A 131 8.86 -13.63 -5.42
N GLU A 132 8.39 -12.54 -4.81
CA GLU A 132 7.81 -11.38 -5.52
C GLU A 132 8.82 -10.68 -6.43
N LYS A 133 8.31 -10.14 -7.53
CA LYS A 133 9.02 -9.48 -8.62
C LYS A 133 8.24 -8.26 -9.07
N CYS A 134 8.98 -7.26 -9.54
CA CYS A 134 8.42 -6.06 -10.12
C CYS A 134 8.89 -5.89 -11.54
N ALA A 135 7.98 -5.84 -12.49
CA ALA A 135 8.30 -5.43 -13.85
C ALA A 135 8.04 -3.93 -14.02
N THR A 136 9.01 -3.25 -14.64
CA THR A 136 9.02 -1.81 -14.92
C THR A 136 9.41 -1.59 -16.38
N PRO A 137 9.27 -0.38 -16.95
CA PRO A 137 9.79 -0.10 -18.30
C PRO A 137 11.28 -0.41 -18.48
N GLN A 138 12.07 -0.35 -17.40
CA GLN A 138 13.52 -0.61 -17.41
C GLN A 138 13.89 -2.09 -17.24
N GLY A 139 12.90 -2.97 -17.04
CA GLY A 139 13.10 -4.40 -16.83
C GLY A 139 12.49 -4.93 -15.53
N ILE A 140 12.86 -6.16 -15.19
CA ILE A 140 12.31 -6.90 -14.04
C ILE A 140 13.29 -6.88 -12.87
N LEU A 141 12.80 -6.49 -11.70
CA LEU A 141 13.55 -6.43 -10.45
C LEU A 141 13.31 -7.68 -9.60
N ASN A 142 14.35 -8.16 -8.90
CA ASN A 142 14.29 -9.27 -7.94
C ASN A 142 13.72 -8.85 -6.56
N ARG A 143 12.65 -8.05 -6.57
CA ARG A 143 11.91 -7.54 -5.40
C ARG A 143 10.51 -7.14 -5.82
N ARG A 144 9.60 -6.98 -4.86
CA ARG A 144 8.26 -6.38 -5.08
C ARG A 144 8.36 -4.92 -5.53
N CYS A 145 7.32 -4.39 -6.17
CA CYS A 145 7.35 -3.06 -6.76
C CYS A 145 7.40 -1.93 -5.73
N PHE A 146 6.88 -2.17 -4.54
CA PHE A 146 6.94 -1.23 -3.45
C PHE A 146 7.22 -1.95 -2.14
N THR A 147 8.34 -1.62 -1.51
CA THR A 147 8.73 -2.07 -0.19
C THR A 147 8.70 -0.88 0.76
N CYS A 148 7.74 -0.91 1.68
CA CYS A 148 7.65 0.08 2.74
C CYS A 148 8.95 0.18 3.55
N GLY A 149 9.38 1.39 3.89
CA GLY A 149 10.64 1.63 4.61
C GLY A 149 11.88 1.68 3.71
N THR A 150 11.78 1.24 2.46
CA THR A 150 12.88 1.29 1.48
C THR A 150 12.56 2.23 0.33
N ASP A 151 11.35 2.15 -0.22
CA ASP A 151 10.94 2.97 -1.36
C ASP A 151 10.27 4.28 -0.91
N GLN A 152 10.51 5.33 -1.69
CA GLN A 152 9.86 6.63 -1.55
C GLN A 152 8.62 6.71 -2.45
N ILE A 153 7.66 7.52 -2.04
CA ILE A 153 6.57 7.96 -2.90
C ILE A 153 7.03 9.24 -3.61
N VAL A 154 7.07 9.20 -4.94
CA VAL A 154 7.38 10.34 -5.82
C VAL A 154 6.17 10.57 -6.73
N ILE A 155 5.58 11.75 -6.66
CA ILE A 155 4.34 12.11 -7.36
C ILE A 155 4.38 13.56 -7.86
N SER A 156 3.80 13.83 -9.03
CA SER A 156 3.58 15.19 -9.59
C SER A 156 2.30 15.77 -9.06
N THR A 157 1.34 14.90 -8.76
CA THR A 157 -0.03 15.27 -8.45
C THR A 157 -0.61 14.38 -7.36
N ILE A 158 -1.41 14.95 -6.47
CA ILE A 158 -2.27 14.26 -5.51
C ILE A 158 -3.69 14.71 -5.76
N ALA A 159 -4.63 13.76 -5.85
CA ALA A 159 -6.05 14.07 -6.07
C ALA A 159 -6.29 15.01 -7.27
N GLY A 160 -5.43 14.97 -8.29
CA GLY A 160 -5.50 15.85 -9.47
C GLY A 160 -4.80 17.21 -9.31
N HIS A 161 -4.30 17.54 -8.11
CA HIS A 161 -3.61 18.80 -7.84
C HIS A 161 -2.09 18.65 -7.90
N PRO A 162 -1.36 19.55 -8.57
CA PRO A 162 0.08 19.47 -8.69
C PRO A 162 0.79 19.73 -7.35
N CYS A 163 1.96 19.12 -7.19
CA CYS A 163 2.88 19.33 -6.08
C CYS A 163 3.49 20.74 -6.03
N GLY A 164 3.30 21.52 -7.10
CA GLY A 164 3.84 22.86 -7.34
C GLY A 164 4.04 23.07 -8.84
N THR A 165 4.42 24.26 -9.27
CA THR A 165 4.77 24.52 -10.68
C THR A 165 6.10 23.86 -11.04
N GLY A 166 6.04 22.67 -11.64
CA GLY A 166 7.21 21.94 -12.15
C GLY A 166 7.89 21.01 -11.13
N ASP A 167 7.30 20.81 -9.96
CA ASP A 167 7.90 20.04 -8.86
C ASP A 167 7.22 18.67 -8.65
N THR A 168 8.02 17.70 -8.22
CA THR A 168 7.57 16.40 -7.68
C THR A 168 7.55 16.48 -6.15
N CYS A 169 6.49 15.98 -5.50
CA CYS A 169 6.52 15.72 -4.07
C CYS A 169 7.18 14.38 -3.81
N THR A 170 8.13 14.36 -2.88
CA THR A 170 8.78 13.13 -2.42
C THR A 170 8.46 12.90 -0.95
N TYR A 171 7.98 11.71 -0.62
CA TYR A 171 7.70 11.27 0.74
C TYR A 171 8.41 9.95 1.01
N ASP A 172 9.19 9.88 2.08
CA ASP A 172 9.76 8.63 2.53
C ASP A 172 8.69 7.78 3.23
N THR A 173 8.92 6.47 3.29
CA THR A 173 7.99 5.53 3.93
C THR A 173 8.64 4.80 5.09
N ILE A 174 7.83 4.25 5.99
CA ILE A 174 8.29 3.45 7.12
C ILE A 174 7.25 2.39 7.50
N GLN A 175 7.72 1.17 7.69
CA GLN A 175 6.91 0.07 8.19
C GLN A 175 6.88 0.11 9.72
N ILE A 176 5.70 0.18 10.31
CA ILE A 176 5.49 0.12 11.77
C ILE A 176 4.42 -0.94 12.05
N GLY A 177 4.83 -2.06 12.64
CA GLY A 177 3.99 -3.26 12.70
C GLY A 177 3.61 -3.69 11.28
N ASP A 178 2.31 -3.92 11.05
CA ASP A 178 1.77 -4.28 9.72
C ASP A 178 1.38 -3.07 8.87
N GLN A 179 1.58 -1.85 9.37
CA GLN A 179 1.17 -0.62 8.71
C GLN A 179 2.33 0.08 8.00
N CYS A 180 2.10 0.54 6.77
CA CYS A 180 3.06 1.35 6.02
C CYS A 180 2.69 2.84 6.08
N TRP A 181 3.51 3.64 6.75
CA TRP A 181 3.24 5.06 6.95
C TRP A 181 4.16 5.95 6.11
N LEU A 182 3.67 7.13 5.74
CA LEU A 182 4.56 8.22 5.34
C LEU A 182 5.39 8.68 6.54
N ARG A 183 6.67 8.97 6.32
CA ARG A 183 7.56 9.51 7.34
C ARG A 183 7.23 10.96 7.66
N GLN A 184 6.98 11.77 6.63
CA GLN A 184 6.66 13.17 6.76
C GLN A 184 5.15 13.40 6.87
N ASN A 185 4.76 14.51 7.50
CA ASN A 185 3.43 15.08 7.32
C ASN A 185 3.26 15.54 5.87
N LEU A 186 2.06 15.41 5.31
CA LEU A 186 1.78 15.89 3.96
C LEU A 186 2.02 17.39 3.86
N ASN A 187 2.58 17.82 2.72
CA ASN A 187 2.83 19.23 2.42
C ASN A 187 2.51 19.52 0.95
N ILE A 188 1.23 19.51 0.61
CA ILE A 188 0.74 19.71 -0.74
C ILE A 188 -0.41 20.71 -0.77
N GLY A 189 -0.59 21.36 -1.91
CA GLY A 189 -1.61 22.39 -2.10
C GLY A 189 -1.04 23.79 -2.15
N ASN A 190 -1.88 24.71 -2.59
CA ASN A 190 -1.61 26.12 -2.66
C ASN A 190 -1.67 26.73 -1.27
N TYR A 191 -0.60 27.43 -0.91
CA TYR A 191 -0.53 28.13 0.36
C TYR A 191 -1.63 29.21 0.43
N VAL A 192 -2.38 29.18 1.53
CA VAL A 192 -3.31 30.23 1.94
C VAL A 192 -2.98 30.67 3.37
N THR A 193 -3.30 31.91 3.70
CA THR A 193 -3.11 32.42 5.06
C THR A 193 -4.11 31.79 6.01
N GLY A 194 -3.77 31.67 7.30
CA GLY A 194 -4.67 31.22 8.35
C GLY A 194 -5.94 32.06 8.44
N ALA A 195 -5.99 33.30 7.95
CA ALA A 195 -7.24 34.08 7.92
C ALA A 195 -8.23 33.61 6.84
N THR A 196 -7.75 32.91 5.82
CA THR A 196 -8.55 32.32 4.74
C THR A 196 -9.16 31.01 5.21
N THR A 197 -10.36 30.67 4.72
CA THR A 197 -10.98 29.35 4.92
C THR A 197 -10.71 28.50 3.69
N GLN A 198 -10.41 27.22 3.86
CA GLN A 198 -10.25 26.29 2.73
C GLN A 198 -11.63 25.93 2.19
N THR A 199 -11.77 25.92 0.87
CA THR A 199 -13.08 25.80 0.20
C THR A 199 -13.03 24.81 -0.96
N ASP A 200 -14.15 24.14 -1.23
CA ASP A 200 -14.32 23.26 -2.38
C ASP A 200 -14.38 24.09 -3.68
N ASN A 201 -13.20 24.38 -4.23
CA ASN A 201 -13.01 25.28 -5.37
C ASN A 201 -12.06 24.68 -6.43
N GLU A 202 -11.88 23.35 -6.42
CA GLU A 202 -10.94 22.62 -7.29
C GLU A 202 -9.47 23.07 -7.13
N ILE A 203 -9.14 23.74 -6.03
CA ILE A 203 -7.78 24.09 -5.66
C ILE A 203 -7.50 23.48 -4.29
N LEU A 204 -6.63 22.47 -4.26
CA LEU A 204 -6.13 21.96 -2.99
C LEU A 204 -5.35 23.07 -2.29
N GLU A 205 -5.76 23.40 -1.07
CA GLU A 205 -5.23 24.50 -0.27
C GLU A 205 -4.50 23.96 0.96
N LYS A 206 -3.55 24.74 1.48
CA LYS A 206 -2.82 24.42 2.71
C LYS A 206 -2.54 25.63 3.56
N TYR A 207 -2.50 25.43 4.87
CA TYR A 207 -1.90 26.39 5.78
C TYR A 207 -0.46 25.98 6.12
N CYS A 208 0.42 26.97 6.17
CA CYS A 208 1.73 26.83 6.78
C CYS A 208 1.76 27.60 8.10
N TYR A 209 2.35 26.99 9.13
CA TYR A 209 2.30 27.55 10.48
C TYR A 209 2.77 29.01 10.50
N ASN A 210 2.02 29.86 11.20
CA ASN A 210 2.28 31.30 11.32
C ASN A 210 2.34 32.06 9.97
N ASN A 211 1.61 31.58 8.96
CA ASN A 211 1.58 32.16 7.62
C ASN A 211 2.95 32.19 6.93
N ASP A 212 3.88 31.32 7.31
CA ASP A 212 5.21 31.26 6.70
C ASP A 212 5.38 29.93 5.97
N ASN A 213 5.52 30.00 4.64
CA ASN A 213 5.67 28.82 3.78
C ASN A 213 6.91 27.99 4.12
N ASN A 214 7.94 28.58 4.73
CA ASN A 214 9.13 27.84 5.18
C ASN A 214 8.81 26.85 6.31
N ASN A 215 7.83 27.15 7.16
CA ASN A 215 7.43 26.23 8.23
C ASN A 215 6.76 24.96 7.69
N CYS A 216 6.12 25.01 6.51
CA CYS A 216 5.61 23.80 5.87
C CYS A 216 6.71 22.82 5.46
N VAL A 217 7.91 23.33 5.13
CA VAL A 217 9.06 22.48 4.75
C VAL A 217 9.50 21.63 5.93
N THR A 218 9.46 22.18 7.14
CA THR A 218 9.86 21.47 8.36
C THR A 218 8.72 20.71 9.02
N ASP A 219 7.50 21.27 9.04
CA ASP A 219 6.41 20.78 9.88
C ASP A 219 5.38 19.94 9.10
N GLY A 220 5.42 20.05 7.78
CA GLY A 220 4.29 19.72 6.92
C GLY A 220 3.21 20.81 6.95
N ALA A 221 2.20 20.61 6.13
CA ALA A 221 1.06 21.49 6.04
C ALA A 221 -0.03 21.13 7.07
N LEU A 222 -0.88 22.12 7.33
CA LEU A 222 -2.11 21.95 8.10
C LEU A 222 -3.32 22.13 7.19
N TYR A 223 -4.33 21.28 7.39
CA TYR A 223 -5.54 21.24 6.58
C TYR A 223 -6.78 21.26 7.48
N GLN A 224 -7.84 21.92 7.04
CA GLN A 224 -9.19 21.68 7.55
C GLN A 224 -9.65 20.28 7.15
N TRP A 225 -10.54 19.69 7.94
CA TRP A 225 -10.86 18.27 7.78
C TRP A 225 -11.50 17.97 6.43
N ASP A 226 -12.43 18.83 5.99
CA ASP A 226 -13.11 18.63 4.70
C ASP A 226 -12.11 18.75 3.53
N GLU A 227 -11.15 19.68 3.61
CA GLU A 227 -10.04 19.80 2.65
C GLU A 227 -9.17 18.55 2.62
N ALA A 228 -8.79 18.04 3.80
CA ALA A 228 -8.00 16.82 3.95
C ALA A 228 -8.71 15.59 3.39
N MET A 229 -10.03 15.55 3.49
CA MET A 229 -10.90 14.52 2.89
C MET A 229 -11.22 14.78 1.42
N GLN A 230 -10.72 15.88 0.84
CA GLN A 230 -11.00 16.35 -0.53
C GLN A 230 -12.50 16.53 -0.81
N TYR A 231 -13.24 17.02 0.19
CA TYR A 231 -14.70 17.13 0.18
C TYR A 231 -15.41 15.84 -0.27
N GLY A 232 -14.70 14.72 -0.12
CA GLY A 232 -15.08 13.43 -0.66
C GLY A 232 -16.01 12.68 0.29
N SER A 233 -16.06 11.37 0.09
CA SER A 233 -16.87 10.48 0.91
C SER A 233 -16.52 10.60 2.40
N LEU A 234 -17.54 10.68 3.26
CA LEU A 234 -17.41 10.60 4.72
C LEU A 234 -17.06 9.19 5.23
N LEU A 235 -16.69 8.28 4.33
CA LEU A 235 -16.29 6.92 4.66
C LEU A 235 -14.89 6.91 5.29
N PRO A 236 -14.71 6.26 6.45
CA PRO A 236 -13.41 6.02 7.03
C PRO A 236 -12.48 5.29 6.05
N GLY A 237 -11.21 5.70 5.99
CA GLY A 237 -10.20 5.11 5.12
C GLY A 237 -10.24 5.62 3.68
N THR A 238 -10.91 6.76 3.44
CA THR A 238 -10.86 7.42 2.13
C THR A 238 -9.45 7.91 1.79
N GLN A 239 -9.14 7.98 0.49
CA GLN A 239 -7.87 8.51 0.01
C GLN A 239 -7.66 9.97 0.44
N GLY A 240 -8.66 10.83 0.26
CA GLY A 240 -8.55 12.27 0.50
C GLY A 240 -7.31 12.89 -0.16
N VAL A 241 -6.55 13.70 0.57
CA VAL A 241 -5.29 14.32 0.11
C VAL A 241 -4.09 13.36 0.13
N CYS A 242 -4.29 12.04 0.27
CA CYS A 242 -3.20 11.08 0.20
C CYS A 242 -2.87 10.66 -1.24
N PRO A 243 -1.61 10.22 -1.49
CA PRO A 243 -1.23 9.65 -2.78
C PRO A 243 -2.13 8.49 -3.20
N SER A 244 -2.19 8.18 -4.50
CA SER A 244 -2.99 7.05 -5.00
C SER A 244 -2.58 5.73 -4.33
N GLY A 245 -3.56 4.97 -3.85
CA GLY A 245 -3.34 3.74 -3.09
C GLY A 245 -2.89 3.94 -1.64
N TRP A 246 -2.93 5.17 -1.13
CA TRP A 246 -2.77 5.54 0.27
C TRP A 246 -4.05 6.22 0.76
N HIS A 247 -4.25 6.32 2.08
CA HIS A 247 -5.44 6.92 2.66
C HIS A 247 -5.18 7.69 3.94
N LEU A 248 -6.14 8.55 4.31
CA LEU A 248 -6.17 9.17 5.62
C LEU A 248 -6.49 8.10 6.67
N PRO A 249 -5.65 7.95 7.69
CA PRO A 249 -5.80 6.86 8.65
C PRO A 249 -7.11 6.98 9.41
N THR A 250 -7.78 5.85 9.59
CA THR A 250 -8.97 5.73 10.44
C THR A 250 -8.60 5.79 11.92
N ASP A 251 -9.59 6.00 12.78
CA ASP A 251 -9.41 5.96 14.22
C ASP A 251 -8.92 4.59 14.69
N PHE A 252 -9.42 3.53 14.05
CA PHE A 252 -8.99 2.16 14.30
C PHE A 252 -7.52 1.94 13.92
N GLU A 253 -7.10 2.40 12.75
CA GLU A 253 -5.71 2.25 12.30
C GLU A 253 -4.72 3.07 13.14
N GLN A 254 -5.12 4.28 13.56
CA GLN A 254 -4.33 5.05 14.52
C GLN A 254 -4.22 4.31 15.85
N HIS A 255 -5.30 3.70 16.33
CA HIS A 255 -5.25 2.87 17.52
C HIS A 255 -4.33 1.64 17.36
N THR A 256 -4.32 0.97 16.20
CA THR A 256 -3.39 -0.12 15.89
C THR A 256 -1.92 0.32 16.04
N LEU A 257 -1.57 1.48 15.47
CA LEU A 257 -0.24 2.08 15.60
C LEU A 257 0.13 2.31 17.07
N GLU A 258 -0.73 2.99 17.81
CA GLU A 258 -0.49 3.32 19.22
C GLU A 258 -0.33 2.09 20.08
N ASN A 259 -1.18 1.10 19.85
CA ASN A 259 -1.17 -0.13 20.60
C ASN A 259 0.14 -0.90 20.36
N PHE A 260 0.56 -1.00 19.09
CA PHE A 260 1.85 -1.58 18.72
C PHE A 260 3.03 -0.88 19.41
N LEU A 261 3.00 0.46 19.49
CA LEU A 261 4.08 1.26 20.09
C LEU A 261 4.05 1.32 21.62
N SER A 262 2.88 1.13 22.25
CA SER A 262 2.75 1.11 23.71
C SER A 262 3.36 -0.17 24.31
N ASN A 263 3.03 -1.32 23.74
CA ASN A 263 3.70 -2.59 23.95
C ASN A 263 3.08 -3.61 22.98
N PRO A 264 3.83 -4.18 22.03
CA PRO A 264 3.28 -5.09 21.03
C PRO A 264 2.75 -6.41 21.63
N TYR A 265 2.99 -6.68 22.93
CA TYR A 265 2.64 -7.94 23.59
C TYR A 265 1.55 -7.83 24.66
N LEU A 266 1.06 -6.63 25.00
CA LEU A 266 0.14 -6.45 26.14
C LEU A 266 -1.22 -5.82 25.83
N ASN A 267 -1.44 -5.27 24.61
CA ASN A 267 -2.70 -4.64 24.20
C ASN A 267 -3.30 -3.69 25.26
N ILE A 268 -2.46 -2.83 25.83
CA ILE A 268 -2.79 -1.99 27.00
C ILE A 268 -3.51 -0.70 26.62
N CYS A 269 -3.55 -0.35 25.33
CA CYS A 269 -4.30 0.80 24.88
C CYS A 269 -5.81 0.53 24.94
N ASN A 270 -6.55 1.30 25.74
CA ASN A 270 -8.00 1.22 25.68
C ASN A 270 -8.51 1.82 24.35
N PRO A 271 -9.21 1.06 23.49
CA PRO A 271 -9.78 1.57 22.24
C PRO A 271 -10.91 2.59 22.48
N ASP A 272 -11.61 2.47 23.62
CA ASP A 272 -12.79 3.29 23.94
C ASP A 272 -12.44 4.61 24.65
N ARG A 273 -11.15 4.90 24.84
CA ARG A 273 -10.72 6.13 25.53
C ARG A 273 -11.11 7.38 24.72
N ILE A 274 -11.61 8.40 25.41
CA ILE A 274 -11.94 9.69 24.79
C ILE A 274 -11.51 10.83 25.73
N ASN A 275 -10.83 11.83 25.18
CA ASN A 275 -10.31 12.98 25.92
C ASN A 275 -9.36 12.60 27.07
N VAL A 276 -8.67 11.47 26.94
CA VAL A 276 -7.71 10.95 27.91
C VAL A 276 -6.40 10.61 27.21
N ASN A 277 -5.29 10.99 27.83
CA ASN A 277 -3.95 10.55 27.47
C ASN A 277 -3.70 9.16 28.06
N ASP A 278 -3.50 8.17 27.19
CA ASP A 278 -3.20 6.78 27.56
C ASP A 278 -2.12 6.24 26.63
N CYS A 279 -1.91 4.92 26.58
CA CYS A 279 -1.01 4.27 25.65
C CYS A 279 0.46 4.64 25.85
N GLY A 280 0.87 5.01 27.07
CA GLY A 280 2.30 5.23 27.34
C GLY A 280 3.10 3.93 27.18
N PRO A 281 4.28 3.92 26.54
CA PRO A 281 5.06 5.04 26.04
C PRO A 281 4.87 5.39 24.55
N ALA A 282 3.77 5.00 23.89
CA ALA A 282 3.58 5.22 22.45
C ALA A 282 3.79 6.68 22.01
N GLY A 283 3.36 7.65 22.82
CA GLY A 283 3.55 9.07 22.54
C GLY A 283 5.02 9.48 22.47
N SER A 284 5.87 8.95 23.37
CA SER A 284 7.31 9.25 23.34
C SER A 284 8.01 8.45 22.26
N VAL A 285 7.60 7.20 22.02
CA VAL A 285 8.15 6.39 20.94
C VAL A 285 7.86 7.02 19.58
N LEU A 286 6.63 7.46 19.29
CA LEU A 286 6.26 8.13 18.03
C LEU A 286 7.13 9.35 17.72
N GLN A 287 7.54 10.10 18.75
CA GLN A 287 8.39 11.28 18.61
C GLN A 287 9.86 10.95 18.34
N ASN A 288 10.29 9.70 18.56
CA ASN A 288 11.70 9.28 18.51
C ASN A 288 11.95 8.09 17.56
N ILE A 289 10.95 7.61 16.82
CA ILE A 289 11.17 6.59 15.78
C ILE A 289 11.97 7.23 14.66
N ASP A 290 13.15 6.66 14.41
CA ASP A 290 14.05 7.12 13.36
C ASP A 290 13.32 7.17 12.01
N GLY A 291 13.31 8.36 11.42
CA GLY A 291 12.60 8.64 10.18
C GLY A 291 11.11 8.96 10.29
N PHE A 292 10.37 8.50 11.31
CA PHE A 292 8.95 8.89 11.46
C PHE A 292 8.79 10.18 12.28
N ASN A 293 9.55 10.32 13.38
CA ASN A 293 9.60 11.47 14.31
C ASN A 293 8.37 12.39 14.21
N PHE A 294 7.29 12.04 14.92
CA PHE A 294 6.05 12.79 14.86
C PHE A 294 6.29 14.27 15.18
N ILE A 295 5.96 15.16 14.24
CA ILE A 295 6.35 16.56 14.32
C ILE A 295 5.33 17.34 15.16
N ILE A 296 5.81 18.06 16.17
CA ILE A 296 4.98 18.88 17.06
C ILE A 296 4.66 20.23 16.39
N SER A 297 3.88 20.17 15.31
CA SER A 297 3.58 21.28 14.39
C SER A 297 2.57 22.31 14.91
N GLY A 298 1.92 22.09 16.05
CA GLY A 298 0.79 22.92 16.48
C GLY A 298 -0.46 22.70 15.63
N LEU A 299 -1.36 23.69 15.66
CA LEU A 299 -2.57 23.74 14.83
C LEU A 299 -2.88 25.17 14.35
N ARG A 300 -3.81 25.28 13.41
CA ARG A 300 -4.52 26.52 13.07
C ARG A 300 -5.89 26.51 13.75
N GLU A 301 -6.12 27.49 14.62
CA GLU A 301 -7.37 27.71 15.35
C GLU A 301 -8.48 28.17 14.42
N ILE A 302 -9.74 28.05 14.82
CA ILE A 302 -10.93 28.46 14.02
C ILE A 302 -10.89 29.95 13.64
N ASN A 303 -10.33 30.80 14.50
CA ASN A 303 -10.19 32.24 14.26
C ASN A 303 -9.02 32.60 13.31
N GLY A 304 -8.27 31.63 12.81
CA GLY A 304 -7.14 31.82 11.91
C GLY A 304 -5.78 32.02 12.57
N SER A 305 -5.72 32.05 13.90
CA SER A 305 -4.45 32.08 14.63
C SER A 305 -3.76 30.72 14.65
N PHE A 306 -2.46 30.71 14.88
CA PHE A 306 -1.65 29.49 14.97
C PHE A 306 -1.09 29.35 16.39
N ASN A 307 -1.30 28.19 17.00
CA ASN A 307 -0.93 27.94 18.40
C ASN A 307 -0.17 26.62 18.56
N TYR A 308 0.50 26.50 19.71
CA TYR A 308 1.05 25.26 20.27
C TYR A 308 2.20 24.59 19.52
N ARG A 309 2.80 25.21 18.49
CA ARG A 309 4.03 24.68 17.88
C ARG A 309 5.09 24.38 18.93
N ASN A 310 5.77 23.24 18.78
CA ASN A 310 6.73 22.67 19.72
C ASN A 310 6.16 22.24 21.09
N THR A 311 4.86 22.40 21.34
CA THR A 311 4.22 22.01 22.61
C THR A 311 3.17 20.91 22.41
N TYR A 312 2.23 21.10 21.47
CA TYR A 312 1.21 20.12 21.10
C TYR A 312 1.10 20.00 19.59
N SER A 313 0.62 18.86 19.12
CA SER A 313 0.21 18.68 17.73
C SER A 313 -0.96 17.71 17.66
N TRP A 314 -1.73 17.86 16.59
CA TRP A 314 -2.89 17.03 16.32
C TRP A 314 -2.81 16.44 14.91
N MET A 315 -3.20 15.19 14.80
CA MET A 315 -3.32 14.48 13.53
C MET A 315 -4.79 14.14 13.27
N TRP A 316 -5.26 14.47 12.07
CA TRP A 316 -6.59 14.10 11.62
C TRP A 316 -6.74 12.58 11.48
N SER A 317 -7.92 12.08 11.86
CA SER A 317 -8.46 10.81 11.39
C SER A 317 -9.46 11.03 10.27
N SER A 318 -9.66 10.03 9.40
CA SER A 318 -10.83 9.98 8.50
C SER A 318 -12.13 9.52 9.18
N SER A 319 -12.07 9.13 10.47
CA SER A 319 -13.23 8.65 11.22
C SER A 319 -13.95 9.75 11.98
N LEU A 320 -15.28 9.75 11.88
CA LEU A 320 -16.16 10.69 12.57
C LEU A 320 -16.44 10.25 14.01
N ASN A 321 -16.58 11.23 14.90
CA ASN A 321 -17.17 11.12 16.23
C ASN A 321 -18.33 12.11 16.35
N GLU A 322 -19.42 11.82 15.64
CA GLU A 322 -20.49 12.77 15.30
C GLU A 322 -20.89 13.72 16.45
N PRO A 323 -20.91 15.06 16.22
CA PRO A 323 -20.64 15.78 14.96
C PRO A 323 -19.15 16.10 14.70
N GLU A 324 -18.28 15.65 15.60
CA GLU A 324 -16.85 15.94 15.60
C GLU A 324 -16.07 14.85 14.84
N ILE A 325 -14.74 14.97 14.85
CA ILE A 325 -13.81 14.09 14.15
C ILE A 325 -12.79 13.59 15.14
N PHE A 326 -12.47 12.29 15.09
CA PHE A 326 -11.40 11.75 15.90
C PHE A 326 -10.05 12.35 15.52
N VAL A 327 -9.28 12.73 16.53
CA VAL A 327 -7.92 13.25 16.36
C VAL A 327 -6.98 12.59 17.35
N ARG A 328 -5.71 12.51 16.98
CA ARG A 328 -4.64 12.16 17.92
C ARG A 328 -3.89 13.38 18.37
N ALA A 329 -3.89 13.60 19.68
CA ALA A 329 -3.20 14.69 20.32
C ALA A 329 -1.88 14.17 20.92
N ILE A 330 -0.77 14.79 20.53
CA ILE A 330 0.56 14.45 21.01
C ILE A 330 1.16 15.68 21.68
N THR A 331 1.76 15.48 22.86
CA THR A 331 2.46 16.53 23.61
C THR A 331 3.95 16.32 23.49
N SER A 332 4.71 17.41 23.31
CA SER A 332 6.17 17.38 23.24
C SER A 332 6.78 16.71 24.48
N GLY A 333 7.57 15.65 24.27
CA GLY A 333 8.17 14.84 25.33
C GLY A 333 7.17 13.99 26.16
N GLY A 334 5.88 14.03 25.82
CA GLY A 334 4.84 13.24 26.48
C GLY A 334 4.97 11.76 26.18
N GLN A 335 4.78 10.92 27.19
CA GLN A 335 4.83 9.45 27.05
C GLN A 335 3.57 8.89 26.39
N SER A 336 2.43 9.53 26.61
CA SER A 336 1.12 9.07 26.17
C SER A 336 0.65 9.79 24.91
N ILE A 337 -0.37 9.22 24.26
CA ILE A 337 -1.05 9.80 23.10
C ILE A 337 -2.55 9.90 23.37
N GLY A 338 -3.08 11.11 23.21
CA GLY A 338 -4.49 11.42 23.46
C GLY A 338 -5.36 11.06 22.27
N ARG A 339 -6.50 10.41 22.52
CA ARG A 339 -7.58 10.24 21.55
C ARG A 339 -8.68 11.23 21.89
N ASN A 340 -8.84 12.25 21.07
CA ASN A 340 -9.76 13.36 21.30
C ASN A 340 -10.72 13.51 20.12
N SER A 341 -11.56 14.52 20.20
CA SER A 341 -12.40 14.96 19.09
C SER A 341 -12.23 16.45 18.82
N ALA A 342 -12.34 16.83 17.56
CA ALA A 342 -12.22 18.21 17.11
C ALA A 342 -13.22 18.51 16.00
N ILE A 343 -13.61 19.78 15.88
CA ILE A 343 -14.47 20.23 14.79
C ILE A 343 -13.67 20.46 13.50
N ARG A 344 -14.34 20.39 12.35
CA ARG A 344 -13.75 20.40 11.00
C ARG A 344 -12.92 21.64 10.65
N ASN A 345 -13.24 22.78 11.28
CA ASN A 345 -12.67 24.10 10.95
C ASN A 345 -11.26 24.33 11.52
N TYR A 346 -10.76 23.44 12.37
CA TYR A 346 -9.35 23.47 12.78
C TYR A 346 -8.45 23.10 11.62
N GLY A 347 -7.24 23.66 11.55
CA GLY A 347 -6.19 23.19 10.65
C GLY A 347 -5.22 22.29 11.40
N MET A 348 -5.13 21.01 11.01
CA MET A 348 -4.26 20.03 11.66
C MET A 348 -3.45 19.24 10.62
N SER A 349 -2.43 18.54 11.09
CA SER A 349 -1.54 17.76 10.23
C SER A 349 -2.22 16.48 9.72
N VAL A 350 -1.80 16.04 8.54
CA VAL A 350 -2.23 14.78 7.92
C VAL A 350 -0.99 13.95 7.61
N ARG A 351 -1.07 12.64 7.89
CA ARG A 351 -0.04 11.68 7.54
C ARG A 351 -0.70 10.42 7.01
N CYS A 352 -0.35 10.04 5.80
CA CYS A 352 -1.02 8.95 5.09
C CYS A 352 -0.51 7.58 5.49
N LEU A 353 -1.41 6.62 5.33
CA LEU A 353 -1.19 5.21 5.60
C LEU A 353 -1.49 4.39 4.34
N LYS A 354 -0.82 3.24 4.21
CA LYS A 354 -1.15 2.16 3.28
C LYS A 354 -1.06 0.83 4.04
N ASN A 355 -2.07 -0.03 3.85
CA ASN A 355 -2.08 -1.40 4.39
C ASN A 355 -1.87 -2.42 3.29
#